data_AF-A0A7V9D884-F1
#
_entry.id   AF-A0A7V9D884-F1
#
_cell.length_a   1.000
_cell.length_b   1.000
_cell.length_c   1.000
_cell.angle_alpha   90.00
_cell.angle_beta   90.00
_cell.angle_gamma   90.00
#
_symmetry.space_group_name_H-M   'P 1'
#
loop_
_entity.id
_entity.type
_entity.pdbx_description
1 polymer ?
#
loop_
_entity_poly.entity_id
_entity_poly.type
_entity_poly.pdbx_seq_one_letter_code
_entity_poly.pdbx_strand_id
1 'polypeptide(L)'
;MSRILMCVSEAPYGPVNGYRLQVSAVLERLSKSHEVVVIGVRGSDQAPEDGGDDRLRLLSPFGGGAADRAASGVEALLHGTPMRVAALARIMR
;
A
#
# COMPACT_ATOMS: atom_id res chain seq x y z
N MET A 1 21.57 -15.24 1.23
CA MET A 1 20.91 -14.01 1.72
C MET A 1 20.38 -13.26 0.51
N SER A 2 19.08 -13.03 0.38
CA SER A 2 18.47 -12.30 -0.75
C SER A 2 17.65 -11.11 -0.26
N ARG A 3 17.49 -10.12 -1.15
CA ARG A 3 16.65 -8.93 -0.94
C ARG A 3 15.31 -9.12 -1.62
N ILE A 4 14.23 -8.89 -0.89
CA ILE A 4 12.85 -9.06 -1.37
C ILE A 4 12.15 -7.71 -1.29
N LEU A 5 11.60 -7.26 -2.42
CA LEU A 5 10.64 -6.16 -2.46
C LEU A 5 9.22 -6.74 -2.44
N MET A 6 8.44 -6.38 -1.43
CA MET A 6 7.06 -6.82 -1.29
C MET A 6 6.11 -5.64 -1.52
N CYS A 7 5.33 -5.71 -2.60
CA CYS A 7 4.32 -4.70 -2.93
C CYS A 7 2.96 -5.17 -2.43
N VAL A 8 2.33 -4.38 -1.55
CA VAL A 8 1.05 -4.73 -0.93
C VAL A 8 0.03 -3.61 -1.10
N SER A 9 -1.24 -3.99 -1.21
CA SER A 9 -2.32 -3.01 -1.40
C SER A 9 -2.63 -2.20 -0.14
N GLU A 10 -2.24 -2.72 1.03
CA GLU A 10 -2.40 -2.06 2.33
C GLU A 10 -1.15 -2.29 3.17
N ALA A 11 -0.68 -1.23 3.83
CA ALA A 11 0.46 -1.33 4.73
C ALA A 11 0.11 -2.25 5.93
N PRO A 12 1.03 -3.14 6.35
CA PRO A 12 0.81 -4.13 7.40
C PRO A 12 0.86 -3.54 8.83
N TYR A 13 0.30 -2.35 9.03
CA TYR A 13 0.21 -1.68 10.32
C TYR A 13 -1.17 -1.79 10.94
N GLY A 14 -1.19 -1.62 12.27
CA GLY A 14 -2.41 -1.41 13.03
C GLY A 14 -3.18 -0.17 12.57
N PRO A 15 -4.53 -0.20 12.60
CA PRO A 15 -5.37 -1.34 12.97
C PRO A 15 -5.34 -2.46 11.92
N VAL A 16 -5.34 -3.74 12.35
CA VAL A 16 -5.21 -4.90 11.45
C VAL A 16 -6.57 -5.44 11.02
N ASN A 17 -6.76 -5.64 9.71
CA ASN A 17 -7.84 -6.42 9.13
C ASN A 17 -7.31 -7.80 8.67
N GLY A 18 -8.20 -8.65 8.14
CA GLY A 18 -7.81 -10.00 7.69
C GLY A 18 -6.68 -10.02 6.65
N TYR A 19 -6.63 -9.05 5.74
CA TYR A 19 -5.55 -8.93 4.76
C TYR A 19 -4.24 -8.46 5.40
N ARG A 20 -4.28 -7.41 6.23
CA ARG A 20 -3.10 -6.89 6.93
C ARG A 20 -2.47 -7.94 7.83
N LEU A 21 -3.27 -8.76 8.53
CA LEU A 21 -2.78 -9.90 9.32
C LEU A 21 -1.99 -10.92 8.47
N GLN A 22 -2.50 -11.27 7.30
CA GLN A 22 -1.82 -12.20 6.40
C GLN A 22 -0.49 -11.63 5.91
N VAL A 23 -0.46 -10.35 5.52
CA VAL A 23 0.77 -9.67 5.11
C VAL A 23 1.78 -9.63 6.25
N SER A 24 1.37 -9.25 7.47
CA SER A 24 2.25 -9.22 8.64
C SER A 24 2.86 -10.59 8.93
N ALA A 25 2.08 -11.67 8.86
CA ALA A 25 2.57 -13.03 9.09
C ALA A 25 3.59 -13.47 8.04
N VAL A 26 3.37 -13.13 6.77
CA VAL A 26 4.32 -13.40 5.68
C VAL A 26 5.61 -12.62 5.89
N LEU A 27 5.51 -11.33 6.25
CA LEU A 27 6.66 -10.47 6.51
C LEU A 27 7.49 -10.98 7.68
N GLU A 28 6.84 -11.41 8.77
CA GLU A 28 7.52 -12.02 9.93
C GLU A 28 8.28 -13.29 9.54
N ARG A 29 7.71 -14.12 8.65
CA ARG A 29 8.37 -15.35 8.21
C ARG A 29 9.56 -15.08 7.29
N LEU A 30 9.40 -14.17 6.34
CA LEU A 30 10.44 -13.86 5.34
C LEU A 30 11.61 -13.08 5.95
N SER A 31 11.34 -12.16 6.88
CA SER A 31 12.37 -11.36 7.54
C SER A 31 13.37 -12.19 8.39
N LYS A 32 13.01 -13.44 8.75
CA LYS A 32 13.92 -14.37 9.46
C LYS A 32 15.11 -14.82 8.63
N SER A 33 15.06 -14.71 7.31
CA SER A 33 16.12 -15.23 6.42
C SER A 33 16.46 -14.31 5.25
N HIS A 34 15.68 -13.25 5.06
CA HIS A 34 15.78 -12.32 3.95
C HIS A 34 15.69 -10.88 4.44
N GLU A 35 16.35 -9.98 3.72
CA GLU A 35 16.10 -8.55 3.88
C GLU A 35 14.85 -8.21 3.06
N VAL A 36 13.77 -7.79 3.74
CA VAL A 36 12.48 -7.48 3.11
C VAL A 36 12.20 -6.00 3.22
N VAL A 37 11.90 -5.37 2.09
CA VAL A 37 11.42 -3.99 1.99
C VAL A 37 9.98 -4.03 1.53
N VAL A 38 9.11 -3.28 2.20
CA VAL A 38 7.67 -3.26 1.91
C VAL A 38 7.28 -1.91 1.34
N ILE A 39 6.56 -1.95 0.22
CA ILE A 39 5.84 -0.79 -0.31
C ILE A 39 4.36 -1.08 -0.14
N GLY A 40 3.69 -0.26 0.67
CA GLY A 40 2.28 -0.42 0.98
C GLY A 40 1.56 0.91 1.02
N VAL A 41 0.28 0.89 0.66
CA VAL A 41 -0.56 2.10 0.77
C VAL A 41 -1.14 2.19 2.17
N ARG A 42 -1.02 3.38 2.77
CA ARG A 42 -1.58 3.64 4.09
C ARG A 42 -3.11 3.65 4.03
N GLY A 43 -3.75 2.93 4.94
CA GLY A 43 -5.19 2.99 5.16
C GLY A 43 -5.61 4.34 5.77
N SER A 44 -6.86 4.75 5.56
CA SER A 44 -7.40 5.98 6.18
C SER A 44 -7.52 5.89 7.70
N ASP A 45 -7.56 4.67 8.22
CA ASP A 45 -7.61 4.32 9.63
C ASP A 45 -6.22 4.26 10.29
N GLN A 46 -5.15 4.37 9.52
CA GLN A 46 -3.77 4.35 10.01
C GLN A 46 -3.27 5.78 10.22
N ALA A 47 -2.72 6.05 11.41
CA ALA A 47 -2.08 7.32 11.70
C ALA A 47 -0.79 7.47 10.87
N PRO A 48 -0.40 8.70 10.50
CA PRO A 48 0.98 8.97 10.09
C PRO A 48 1.92 8.54 11.22
N GLU A 49 2.87 7.66 10.95
CA GLU A 49 3.88 7.26 11.94
C GLU A 49 4.91 8.39 12.06
N ASP A 50 5.04 8.99 13.25
CA ASP A 50 6.17 9.85 13.59
C ASP A 50 7.36 8.95 13.94
N GLY A 51 8.25 8.72 12.96
CA GLY A 51 9.42 7.85 13.10
C GLY A 51 9.24 6.50 12.42
N GLY A 52 9.32 6.51 11.08
CA GLY A 52 9.08 5.33 10.26
C GLY A 52 10.15 4.24 10.39
N ASP A 53 9.72 2.99 10.30
CA ASP A 53 10.58 1.85 10.00
C ASP A 53 11.25 2.05 8.63
N ASP A 54 12.58 2.13 8.58
CA ASP A 54 13.38 2.32 7.36
C ASP A 54 13.10 1.26 6.28
N ARG A 55 12.50 0.13 6.65
CA ARG A 55 12.15 -0.96 5.73
C ARG A 55 10.83 -0.75 5.03
N LEU A 56 10.13 0.35 5.30
CA LEU A 56 8.78 0.56 4.83
C LEU A 56 8.57 1.96 4.25
N ARG A 57 8.12 2.00 2.99
CA ARG A 57 7.67 3.24 2.35
C ARG A 57 6.15 3.27 2.31
N LEU A 58 5.56 4.08 3.20
CA LEU A 58 4.13 4.36 3.19
C LEU A 58 3.79 5.32 2.06
N LEU A 59 2.91 4.89 1.16
CA LEU A 59 2.30 5.80 0.20
C LEU A 59 1.08 6.45 0.84
N SER A 60 0.87 7.74 0.55
CA SER A 60 -0.32 8.48 0.97
C SER A 60 -1.59 7.69 0.63
N PRO A 61 -2.61 7.74 1.50
CA PRO A 61 -3.85 7.03 1.27
C PRO A 61 -4.46 7.40 -0.09
N PHE A 62 -5.14 6.44 -0.70
CA PHE A 62 -5.92 6.69 -1.90
C PHE A 62 -7.02 7.71 -1.59
N GLY A 63 -6.97 8.85 -2.27
CA GLY A 63 -8.06 9.81 -2.31
C GLY A 63 -7.68 11.16 -1.73
N GLY A 64 -7.47 12.11 -2.63
CA GLY A 64 -7.96 13.46 -2.37
C GLY A 64 -9.49 13.48 -2.44
N GLY A 65 -10.08 14.67 -2.57
CA GLY A 65 -11.52 14.89 -2.47
C GLY A 65 -12.36 14.09 -3.47
N ALA A 66 -13.69 14.29 -3.45
CA ALA A 66 -14.61 13.61 -4.37
C ALA A 66 -14.18 13.70 -5.86
N ALA A 67 -13.53 14.80 -6.25
CA ALA A 67 -12.97 15.00 -7.58
C ALA A 67 -11.91 13.97 -7.98
N ASP A 68 -10.98 13.63 -7.08
CA ASP A 68 -9.90 12.66 -7.39
C ASP A 68 -10.43 11.24 -7.57
N ARG A 69 -11.48 10.88 -6.81
CA ARG A 69 -12.17 9.60 -6.96
C ARG A 69 -12.94 9.51 -8.27
N ALA A 70 -13.61 10.58 -8.67
CA ALA A 70 -14.31 10.64 -9.95
C ALA A 70 -13.33 10.53 -11.13
N ALA A 71 -12.21 11.26 -11.09
CA ALA A 71 -11.16 11.17 -12.10
C ALA A 71 -10.59 9.74 -12.22
N SER A 72 -10.27 9.10 -11.10
CA SER A 72 -9.77 7.72 -11.08
C SER A 72 -10.80 6.73 -11.63
N GLY A 73 -12.09 6.97 -11.41
CA GLY A 73 -13.19 6.17 -11.97
C GLY A 73 -13.30 6.31 -13.49
N VAL A 74 -13.19 7.52 -14.02
CA VAL A 74 -13.19 7.76 -15.48
C VAL A 74 -11.98 7.10 -16.13
N GLU A 75 -10.77 7.26 -15.56
CA GLU A 75 -9.55 6.65 -16.10
C GLU A 75 -9.62 5.11 -16.08
N ALA A 76 -10.17 4.54 -14.99
CA ALA A 76 -10.43 3.11 -14.89
C ALA A 76 -11.38 2.60 -15.98
N LEU A 77 -12.48 3.31 -16.25
CA LEU A 77 -13.43 2.98 -17.31
C LEU A 77 -12.81 3.08 -18.71
N LEU A 78 -12.08 4.16 -18.98
CA LEU A 78 -11.44 4.38 -20.28
C LEU A 78 -10.38 3.31 -20.60
N HIS A 79 -9.65 2.84 -19.59
CA HIS A 79 -8.58 1.87 -19.76
C HIS A 79 -8.98 0.43 -19.43
N GLY A 80 -10.23 0.17 -19.03
CA GLY A 80 -10.67 -1.15 -18.59
C GLY A 80 -9.85 -1.69 -17.41
N THR A 81 -9.35 -0.80 -16.54
CA THR A 81 -8.52 -1.17 -15.40
C THR A 81 -9.29 -1.06 -14.09
N PRO A 82 -8.91 -1.81 -13.04
CA PRO A 82 -9.51 -1.63 -11.73
C PRO A 82 -9.27 -0.21 -11.20
N MET A 83 -10.28 0.39 -10.56
CA MET A 83 -10.20 1.75 -10.02
C MET A 83 -8.98 2.01 -9.12
N ARG A 84 -8.56 1.01 -8.32
CA ARG A 84 -7.38 1.13 -7.45
C ARG A 84 -6.07 1.21 -8.23
N VAL A 85 -6.00 0.59 -9.41
CA VAL A 85 -4.82 0.65 -10.29
C VAL A 85 -4.72 2.04 -10.94
N ALA A 86 -5.84 2.57 -11.44
CA ALA A 86 -5.90 3.92 -11.98
C ALA A 86 -5.55 4.98 -10.91
N ALA A 87 -6.10 4.84 -9.70
CA ALA A 87 -5.78 5.72 -8.58
C ALA A 87 -4.29 5.64 -8.19
N LEU A 88 -3.68 4.46 -8.24
CA LEU A 88 -2.25 4.28 -7.95
C LEU A 88 -1.38 4.96 -9.01
N ALA A 89 -1.68 4.75 -10.29
CA ALA A 89 -0.93 5.35 -11.40
C ALA A 89 -0.87 6.87 -11.31
N ARG A 90 -1.94 7.51 -10.82
CA ARG A 90 -2.03 8.96 -10.65
C ARG A 90 -1.16 9.51 -9.51
N ILE A 91 -0.91 8.73 -8.45
CA ILE A 91 -0.07 9.14 -7.29
C ILE A 91 1.41 8.86 -7.54
N MET A 92 1.72 7.92 -8.44
CA MET A 92 3.10 7.59 -8.82
C MET A 92 3.66 8.48 -9.95
N ARG A 93 2.83 9.32 -10.59
CA ARG A 93 3.25 10.34 -11.56
C ARG A 93 3.76 11.58 -10.84
#